data_AF-A0A1Y2JVK3-F1
#
_entry.id   AF-A0A1Y2JVK3-F1
#
_cell.length_a   1.000
_cell.length_b   1.000
_cell.length_c   1.000
_cell.angle_alpha   90.00
_cell.angle_beta   90.00
_cell.angle_gamma   90.00
#
_symmetry.space_group_name_H-M   'P 1'
#
loop_
_entity.id
_entity.type
_entity.pdbx_description
1 polymer ?
#
loop_
_entity_poly.entity_id
_entity_poly.type
_entity_poly.pdbx_seq_one_letter_code
_entity_poly.pdbx_strand_id
1 'polypeptide(L)' 'MDEQFLRDRARIIRDLADKADPFIRKRLLDLAERYDRRISRPSQAMKMVTAAISPTSTRASSMR' A
#
# COMPACT_ATOMS: atom_id res chain seq x y z
N MET A 1 2.88 -4.21 -2.28
CA MET A 1 2.93 -3.44 -1.01
C MET A 1 1.73 -3.86 -0.21
N ASP A 2 1.96 -4.43 0.96
CA ASP A 2 0.88 -5.00 1.78
C ASP A 2 0.05 -3.88 2.41
N GLU A 3 -1.27 -4.09 2.48
CA GLU A 3 -2.20 -3.12 3.07
C GLU A 3 -1.82 -2.80 4.52
N GLN A 4 -1.36 -3.81 5.26
CA GLN A 4 -0.89 -3.65 6.63
C GLN A 4 0.32 -2.71 6.71
N PHE A 5 1.30 -2.87 5.82
CA PHE A 5 2.46 -1.99 5.74
C PHE A 5 2.04 -0.54 5.44
N LEU A 6 1.09 -0.34 4.52
CA LEU A 6 0.59 1.01 4.19
C LEU A 6 -0.13 1.64 5.40
N ARG A 7 -0.92 0.87 6.15
CA ARG A 7 -1.62 1.34 7.36
C ARG A 7 -0.65 1.71 8.47
N ASP A 8 0.32 0.84 8.75
CA ASP A 8 1.33 1.07 9.79
C ASP A 8 2.18 2.30 9.44
N ARG A 9 2.53 2.46 8.15
CA ARG A 9 3.27 3.63 7.68
C ARG A 9 2.46 4.92 7.82
N ALA A 10 1.17 4.92 7.45
CA ALA A 10 0.29 6.07 7.61
C ALA A 10 0.14 6.48 9.09
N ARG A 11 0.08 5.51 10.01
CA ARG A 11 0.06 5.76 11.45
C ARG A 11 1.35 6.42 11.94
N ILE A 12 2.51 5.85 11.62
CA ILE A 12 3.82 6.40 12.04
C ILE A 12 4.00 7.83 11.52
N ILE A 13 3.56 8.12 10.29
CA ILE A 13 3.67 9.46 9.70
C ILE A 13 2.79 10.46 10.46
N ARG A 14 1.59 10.07 10.92
CA ARG A 14 0.74 10.92 11.77
C ARG A 14 1.40 11.19 13.12
N ASP A 15 1.94 10.15 13.77
CA ASP A 15 2.65 10.30 15.05
C ASP A 15 3.89 11.22 14.92
N LEU A 16 4.54 11.22 13.75
CA LEU A 16 5.65 12.14 13.46
C LEU A 16 5.15 13.57 13.19
N ALA A 17 4.02 13.71 12.50
CA ALA A 17 3.41 15.00 12.21
C ALA A 17 3.03 15.76 13.49
N ASP A 18 2.59 15.04 14.52
CA ASP A 18 2.23 15.63 15.81
C ASP A 18 3.41 16.28 16.55
N LYS A 19 4.64 15.86 16.23
CA LYS A 19 5.89 16.39 16.83
C LYS A 19 6.62 17.38 15.93
N ALA A 20 6.15 17.59 14.71
CA ALA A 20 6.81 18.41 13.71
C ALA A 20 6.41 19.89 13.80
N ASP A 21 7.24 20.76 13.23
CA ASP A 21 6.87 22.16 13.01
C ASP A 21 5.65 22.27 12.06
N PRO A 22 4.93 23.41 12.04
CA PRO A 22 3.70 23.54 11.25
C PRO A 22 3.87 23.27 9.75
N PHE A 23 5.03 23.60 9.17
CA PHE A 23 5.28 23.39 7.74
C PHE A 23 5.48 21.90 7.44
N ILE A 24 6.33 21.22 8.22
CA ILE A 24 6.60 19.79 8.07
C ILE A 24 5.37 18.96 8.47
N ARG A 25 4.63 19.36 9.51
CA ARG A 25 3.37 18.72 9.91
C ARG A 25 2.38 18.65 8.75
N LYS A 26 2.15 19.77 8.04
CA LYS A 26 1.27 19.79 6.87
C LYS A 26 1.72 18.80 5.79
N ARG A 27 3.03 18.76 5.50
CA ARG A 27 3.61 17.84 4.52
C ARG A 27 3.47 16.37 4.93
N LEU A 28 3.64 16.07 6.22
CA LEU A 28 3.49 14.71 6.74
C LEU A 28 2.03 14.26 6.74
N LEU A 29 1.08 15.13 7.08
CA LEU A 29 -0.34 14.82 6.97
C LEU A 29 -0.76 14.55 5.53
N ASP A 30 -0.33 15.40 4.58
CA ASP A 30 -0.56 15.16 3.14
C ASP A 30 0.02 13.81 2.69
N LEU A 31 1.18 13.41 3.25
CA LEU A 31 1.81 12.14 2.95
C LEU A 31 1.01 10.96 3.52
N ALA A 32 0.56 11.04 4.78
CA ALA A 32 -0.28 10.02 5.39
C ALA A 32 -1.58 9.79 4.60
N GLU A 33 -2.23 10.88 4.17
CA GLU A 33 -3.44 10.82 3.36
C GLU A 33 -3.21 10.08 2.02
N ARG A 34 -2.04 10.27 1.39
CA ARG A 34 -1.68 9.52 0.18
C ARG A 34 -1.55 8.02 0.44
N TYR A 35 -1.09 7.61 1.61
CA TYR A 35 -1.06 6.20 2.00
C TYR A 35 -2.48 5.65 2.20
N ASP A 36 -3.35 6.39 2.89
CA ASP A 36 -4.76 6.00 3.11
C ASP A 36 -5.54 5.88 1.79
N ARG A 37 -5.30 6.78 0.83
CA ARG A 37 -5.87 6.71 -0.52
C ARG A 37 -5.40 5.47 -1.29
N ARG A 38 -4.15 5.03 -1.10
CA ARG A 38 -3.61 3.81 -1.74
C ARG A 38 -4.21 2.54 -1.16
N ILE A 39 -4.56 2.55 0.13
CA ILE A 39 -5.32 1.46 0.78
C ILE A 39 -6.74 1.40 0.22
N SER A 40 -7.43 2.55 0.17
CA SER A 40 -8.84 2.61 -0.25
C SER A 40 -9.02 2.37 -1.75
N ARG A 41 -8.04 2.74 -2.57
CA ARG A 41 -8.06 2.55 -4.02
C ARG A 41 -6.70 2.05 -4.49
N PRO A 42 -6.43 0.73 -4.43
CA PRO A 42 -5.25 0.18 -5.06
C PRO A 42 -5.27 0.57 -6.54
N SER A 43 -4.21 1.25 -7.00
CA SER A 43 -4.13 1.75 -8.36
C SER A 43 -4.34 0.58 -9.34
N GLN A 44 -5.10 0.81 -10.42
CA GLN A 44 -5.34 -0.22 -11.43
C GLN A 44 -4.03 -0.79 -11.99
N ALA A 45 -2.99 0.05 -12.08
CA ALA A 45 -1.64 -0.38 -12.46
C ALA A 45 -1.06 -1.46 -11.51
N MET A 46 -1.29 -1.37 -10.20
CA MET A 46 -0.85 -2.39 -9.25
C MET A 46 -1.67 -3.69 -9.38
N LYS A 47 -2.98 -3.59 -9.67
CA LYS A 47 -3.82 -4.76 -9.93
C LYS A 47 -3.33 -5.55 -11.15
N MET A 48 -2.94 -4.87 -12.22
CA MET A 48 -2.40 -5.51 -13.43
C MET A 48 -1.06 -6.22 -13.17
N VAL A 49 -0.17 -5.61 -12.37
CA VAL A 49 1.11 -6.23 -12.00
C VAL A 49 0.91 -7.45 -11.10
N THR A 50 -0.04 -7.40 -10.15
CA THR A 50 -0.28 -8.54 -9.24
C THR A 50 -0.98 -9.70 -9.95
N ALA A 51 -1.88 -9.40 -10.90
CA ALA A 51 -2.50 -10.40 -11.77
C ALA A 51 -1.47 -11.09 -12.68
N ALA A 52 -0.50 -10.33 -13.22
CA ALA A 52 0.55 -10.86 -14.09
C ALA A 52 1.61 -11.72 -13.38
N ILE A 53 1.72 -11.63 -12.04
CA ILE A 53 2.73 -12.37 -11.25
C ILE A 53 2.14 -13.61 -10.56
N SER A 54 0.85 -13.93 -10.77
CA SER A 54 0.31 -15.21 -10.29
C SER A 54 1.03 -16.36 -11.02
N PRO A 55 1.79 -17.25 -10.33
CA PRO A 55 2.38 -18.40 -10.99
C PRO A 55 1.23 -19.27 -11.48
N THR A 56 1.24 -19.54 -12.78
CA THR A 56 0.42 -20.56 -13.41
C THR A 56 0.49 -21.82 -12.55
N SER A 57 -0.61 -22.12 -11.84
CA SER A 57 -0.87 -23.45 -11.31
C SER A 57 -1.06 -24.33 -12.54
N THR A 58 0.05 -24.80 -13.10
CA THR A 58 0.08 -25.84 -14.12
C THR A 58 -0.47 -27.08 -13.47
N ARG A 59 -1.77 -27.25 -13.69
CA ARG A 59 -2.58 -28.42 -13.40
C ARG A 59 -1.77 -29.67 -13.74
N ALA A 60 -1.32 -30.38 -12.72
CA ALA A 60 -0.75 -31.70 -12.86
C ALA A 60 -1.83 -32.61 -13.46
N SER A 61 -1.74 -32.84 -14.78
CA SER A 61 -2.56 -33.84 -15.45
C SER A 61 -2.06 -35.23 -15.06
N SER A 62 -2.76 -35.77 -14.07
CA SER A 62 -3.27 -37.14 -13.97
C SER A 62 -2.48 -38.24 -14.69
N MET A 63 -1.96 -39.16 -13.87
CA MET A 63 -1.88 -40.58 -14.15
C MET A 63 -3.18 -41.09 -14.82
N ARG A 64 -3.05 -41.83 -15.92
CA ARG A 64 -3.59 -43.19 -16.12
C ARG A 64 -3.41 -43.62 -17.56
#